data_AF-A0A3N6PMY8-F1
#
_entry.id   AF-A0A3N6PMY8-F1
#
_cell.length_a   1.000
_cell.length_b   1.000
_cell.length_c   1.000
_cell.angle_alpha   90.00
_cell.angle_beta   90.00
_cell.angle_gamma   90.00
#
_symmetry.space_group_name_H-M   'P 1'
#
loop_
_entity.id
_entity.type
_entity.pdbx_description
1 polymer ?
#
loop_
_entity_poly.entity_id
_entity_poly.type
_entity_poly.pdbx_seq_one_letter_code
_entity_poly.pdbx_strand_id
1 'polypeptide(L)' 'MVSRAHPRPREAAGEQGVEIDTDVTIGQVANSIVVYAEDLDVDHIVMDSHGRSGASRVLLGSVAETVTRRSPVSVTIVR' A
#
# COMPACT_ATOMS: atom_id res chain seq x y z
N MET A 1 16.23 5.59 -5.62
CA MET A 1 16.94 5.74 -4.34
C MET A 1 15.92 5.49 -3.24
N VAL A 2 15.81 4.25 -2.78
CA VAL A 2 14.94 3.90 -1.65
C VAL A 2 15.63 4.45 -0.40
N SER A 3 15.02 5.43 0.26
CA SER A 3 15.54 5.96 1.51
C SER A 3 14.76 5.27 2.62
N ARG A 4 15.46 4.49 3.46
CA ARG A 4 14.88 3.91 4.68
C ARG A 4 14.58 5.04 5.67
N ALA A 5 13.43 5.67 5.51
CA ALA A 5 12.85 6.53 6.53
C ALA A 5 11.98 5.66 7.45
N HIS A 6 12.02 5.93 8.77
CA HIS A 6 11.17 5.29 9.78
C HIS A 6 9.94 6.16 10.12
N PRO A 7 8.87 6.22 9.31
CA PRO A 7 7.59 6.69 9.80
C PRO A 7 6.87 5.54 10.52
N ARG A 8 6.46 5.78 11.77
CA ARG A 8 5.76 4.82 12.63
C ARG A 8 4.51 4.22 11.96
N PRO A 9 4.43 2.91 11.71
CA PRO A 9 3.16 2.21 11.68
C PRO A 9 2.64 2.23 13.12
N ARG A 10 1.63 3.04 13.42
CA ARG A 10 1.07 3.11 14.77
C ARG A 10 0.49 1.74 15.16
N GLU A 11 1.21 1.05 16.03
CA GLU A 11 0.74 0.20 17.13
C GLU A 11 -0.08 -1.07 16.84
N ALA A 12 -0.77 -1.22 15.70
CA ALA A 12 -1.73 -2.33 15.55
C ALA A 12 -1.12 -3.71 15.18
N ALA A 13 0.03 -3.75 14.50
CA ALA A 13 0.60 -5.02 14.01
C ALA A 13 1.72 -5.60 14.92
N GLY A 14 2.33 -4.78 15.76
CA GLY A 14 3.46 -5.19 16.60
C GLY A 14 3.08 -6.13 17.75
N GLU A 15 1.79 -6.29 18.04
CA GLU A 15 1.31 -7.03 19.20
C GLU A 15 1.15 -8.55 18.96
N GLN A 16 1.31 -9.01 17.71
CA GLN A 16 1.06 -10.42 17.34
C GLN A 16 2.30 -11.22 16.93
N GLY A 17 3.52 -10.74 17.23
CA GLY A 17 4.77 -11.45 16.89
C GLY A 17 5.08 -11.47 15.39
N VAL A 18 4.56 -10.49 14.65
CA VAL A 18 4.80 -10.31 13.22
C VAL A 18 5.99 -9.38 13.01
N GLU A 19 6.91 -9.74 12.12
CA GLU A 19 7.97 -8.84 11.67
C GLU A 19 7.40 -7.78 10.74
N ILE A 20 7.78 -6.52 10.98
CA ILE A 20 7.30 -5.38 10.21
C ILE A 20 8.53 -4.67 9.63
N ASP A 21 8.63 -4.65 8.31
CA ASP A 21 9.51 -3.73 7.58
C ASP A 21 8.69 -2.53 7.07
N THR A 22 9.32 -1.36 6.99
CA THR A 22 8.68 -0.14 6.53
C THR A 22 9.61 0.57 5.57
N ASP A 23 9.17 0.66 4.33
CA ASP A 23 9.88 1.37 3.27
C ASP A 23 9.14 2.64 2.83
N VAL A 24 9.92 3.66 2.51
CA VAL A 24 9.43 4.90 1.90
C VAL A 24 10.02 5.02 0.51
N THR A 25 9.12 5.12 -0.47
CA THR A 25 9.48 5.30 -1.87
C THR A 25 8.95 6.62 -2.40
N ILE A 26 9.65 7.18 -3.39
CA ILE A 26 9.31 8.46 -4.03
C ILE A 26 8.95 8.18 -5.49
N GLY A 27 7.79 8.65 -5.92
CA GLY A 27 7.33 8.47 -7.29
C GLY A 27 5.82 8.62 -7.42
N GLN A 28 5.28 8.20 -8.56
CA GLN A 28 3.84 8.09 -8.77
C GLN A 28 3.30 6.95 -7.91
N VAL A 29 2.51 7.28 -6.89
CA VAL A 29 2.09 6.37 -5.80
C VAL A 29 1.67 4.98 -6.31
N ALA A 30 0.70 4.91 -7.22
CA ALA A 30 0.20 3.62 -7.71
C ALA A 30 1.27 2.82 -8.47
N ASN A 31 2.10 3.48 -9.27
CA ASN A 31 3.18 2.82 -10.00
C ASN A 31 4.25 2.30 -9.04
N SER A 32 4.62 3.11 -8.04
CA SER A 32 5.60 2.73 -7.05
C SER A 32 5.15 1.52 -6.22
N ILE A 33 3.86 1.40 -5.91
CA ILE A 33 3.30 0.22 -5.21
C ILE A 33 3.42 -1.04 -6.09
N VAL A 34 3.03 -0.94 -7.37
CA VAL A 34 3.09 -2.10 -8.29
C VAL A 34 4.52 -2.57 -8.50
N VAL A 35 5.44 -1.66 -8.81
CA VAL A 35 6.86 -1.99 -9.00
C VAL A 35 7.48 -2.54 -7.72
N TYR A 36 7.14 -1.98 -6.55
CA TYR A 36 7.62 -2.51 -5.28
C TYR A 36 7.17 -3.94 -5.04
N ALA A 37 5.92 -4.27 -5.37
CA ALA A 37 5.40 -5.63 -5.23
C ALA A 37 6.10 -6.61 -6.19
N GLU A 38 6.43 -6.16 -7.41
CA GLU A 38 7.22 -6.94 -8.37
C GLU A 38 8.67 -7.14 -7.91
N ASP A 39 9.35 -6.06 -7.51
CA ASP A 39 10.78 -6.06 -7.19
C ASP A 39 11.12 -6.86 -5.91
N LEU A 40 10.16 -6.99 -4.99
CA LEU A 40 10.34 -7.67 -3.70
C LEU A 40 9.52 -8.95 -3.58
N ASP A 41 8.97 -9.47 -4.68
CA ASP A 41 8.19 -10.71 -4.71
C ASP A 41 7.08 -10.73 -3.64
N VAL A 42 6.34 -9.63 -3.51
CA VAL A 42 5.24 -9.52 -2.55
C VAL A 42 4.06 -10.35 -3.04
N ASP A 43 3.59 -11.30 -2.23
CA ASP A 43 2.49 -12.20 -2.59
C ASP A 43 1.10 -11.56 -2.55
N HIS A 44 0.92 -10.45 -1.81
CA HIS A 44 -0.38 -9.83 -1.58
C HIS A 44 -0.30 -8.37 -1.17
N ILE A 45 -1.21 -7.54 -1.68
CA ILE A 45 -1.30 -6.12 -1.33
C ILE A 45 -2.56 -5.87 -0.50
N VAL A 46 -2.41 -5.21 0.64
CA VAL A 46 -3.53 -4.70 1.45
C VAL A 46 -3.49 -3.18 1.45
N MET A 47 -4.59 -2.54 1.07
CA MET A 47 -4.70 -1.09 1.08
C MET A 47 -6.14 -0.61 1.33
N ASP A 48 -6.28 0.63 1.79
CA ASP A 48 -7.59 1.25 2.03
C ASP A 48 -8.25 1.68 0.71
N SER A 49 -9.59 1.69 0.66
CA SER A 49 -10.34 2.22 -0.48
C SER A 49 -10.28 3.74 -0.59
N HIS A 50 -10.00 4.47 0.48
CA HIS A 50 -10.05 5.93 0.52
C HIS A 50 -8.81 6.55 1.16
N GLY A 51 -8.41 7.70 0.62
CA GLY A 51 -7.41 8.56 1.26
C GLY A 51 -8.06 9.50 2.28
N ARG A 52 -7.22 10.27 2.98
CA ARG A 52 -7.67 11.32 3.93
C ARG A 52 -8.56 12.42 3.31
N SER A 53 -8.70 12.47 1.98
CA SER A 53 -9.45 13.48 1.24
C SER A 53 -10.94 13.18 1.05
N GLY A 54 -11.48 12.08 1.59
CA GLY A 54 -12.92 11.91 1.81
C GLY A 54 -13.79 12.07 0.55
N ALA A 55 -13.68 11.15 -0.40
CA ALA A 55 -14.59 11.09 -1.55
C ALA A 55 -15.82 10.23 -1.22
N SER A 56 -16.81 10.82 -0.52
CA SER A 56 -18.00 10.14 0.03
C SER A 56 -18.96 9.50 -1.00
N ARG A 57 -18.57 9.40 -2.28
CA ARG A 57 -19.38 8.85 -3.37
C ARG A 57 -18.65 7.86 -4.28
N VAL A 58 -17.36 7.63 -4.10
CA VAL A 58 -16.60 6.70 -4.98
C VAL A 58 -16.34 5.41 -4.24
N LEU A 59 -16.59 4.26 -4.88
CA LEU A 59 -16.35 2.94 -4.28
C LEU A 59 -14.85 2.66 -4.05
N LEU A 60 -13.96 3.22 -4.88
CA LEU A 60 -12.50 3.12 -4.81
C LEU A 60 -11.84 4.47 -5.10
N GLY A 61 -10.83 4.85 -4.32
CA GLY A 61 -9.95 5.97 -4.62
C GLY A 61 -9.06 5.68 -5.84
N SER A 62 -8.58 6.74 -6.50
CA SER A 62 -7.81 6.64 -7.75
C SER A 62 -6.55 5.76 -7.64
N VAL A 63 -5.88 5.79 -6.49
CA VAL A 63 -4.71 4.93 -6.22
C VAL A 63 -5.12 3.47 -6.10
N ALA A 64 -6.12 3.17 -5.26
CA ALA A 64 -6.62 1.81 -5.06
C ALA A 64 -7.15 1.19 -6.36
N GLU A 65 -7.90 1.97 -7.14
CA GLU A 65 -8.37 1.55 -8.46
C GLU A 65 -7.21 1.20 -9.40
N THR A 66 -6.18 2.04 -9.45
CA THR A 66 -5.03 1.82 -10.33
C THR A 66 -4.18 0.62 -9.92
N VAL A 67 -3.96 0.45 -8.61
CA VAL A 67 -3.21 -0.70 -8.06
C VAL A 67 -3.97 -1.99 -8.33
N THR A 68 -5.26 -2.07 -8.00
CA THR A 68 -6.08 -3.27 -8.24
C THR A 68 -6.09 -3.70 -9.72
N ARG A 69 -6.11 -2.73 -10.64
CA ARG A 69 -6.11 -3.03 -12.08
C ARG A 69 -4.76 -3.51 -12.61
N ARG A 70 -3.66 -3.11 -12.00
CA ARG A 70 -2.29 -3.31 -12.53
C ARG A 70 -1.43 -4.27 -11.70
N SER A 71 -1.87 -4.63 -10.51
CA SER A 71 -1.07 -5.46 -9.61
C SER A 71 -0.82 -6.84 -10.24
N PRO A 72 0.41 -7.37 -10.11
CA PRO A 72 0.71 -8.76 -10.48
C PRO A 72 0.11 -9.77 -9.49
N VAL A 73 -0.32 -9.31 -8.31
CA VAL A 73 -0.80 -10.15 -7.21
C VAL A 73 -2.19 -9.73 -6.72
N SER A 74 -2.73 -10.52 -5.79
CA SER A 74 -4.03 -10.24 -5.21
C SER A 74 -4.01 -8.95 -4.39
N VAL A 75 -5.09 -8.18 -4.50
CA VAL A 75 -5.26 -6.91 -3.77
C VAL A 75 -6.51 -6.98 -2.89
N THR A 76 -6.34 -6.80 -1.59
CA THR A 76 -7.43 -6.63 -0.64
C THR A 76 -7.65 -5.15 -0.36
N ILE A 77 -8.89 -4.72 -0.56
CA ILE A 77 -9.33 -3.37 -0.26
C ILE A 77 -10.08 -3.36 1.08
N VAL A 78 -9.57 -2.58 2.03
CA VAL A 78 -10.16 -2.37 3.36
C VAL A 78 -10.94 -1.05 3.38
N ARG A 79 -11.98 -0.95 4.22
CA ARG A 79 -12.88 0.21 4.36
C ARG A 79 -12.82 0.80 5.77
#